data_AF-A0A7W0MTH2-F1
#
_entry.id   AF-A0A7W0MTH2-F1
#
_cell.length_a   1.000
_cell.length_b   1.000
_cell.length_c   1.000
_cell.angle_alpha   90.00
_cell.angle_beta   90.00
_cell.angle_gamma   90.00
#
_symmetry.space_group_name_H-M   'P 1'
#
loop_
_entity.id
_entity.type
_entity.pdbx_description
1 polymer ?
#
loop_
_entity_poly.entity_id
_entity_poly.type
_entity_poly.pdbx_seq_one_letter_code
_entity_poly.pdbx_strand_id
1 'polypeptide(L)'
;MRAFSVALALLMVLAVHGSPAQGAPRTPCERVSGKTRADGRLVRVLSRDGRLYACDRATRRRVLLDIYGCEPDSCAVAEVHVAGSYVAWVRQVSGRLESADHISVAAVPSGRIISEFLDAPGPVTDLVVRANGASAWIMDVSIGAERAHRVERASARGTLSLLARGADIDPLSLRRDGSRVSWLQGGARHFAALP
;
A
#
# COMPACT_ATOMS: atom_id res chain seq x y z
N MET A 1 50.78 -53.79 -25.27
CA MET A 1 49.60 -52.90 -25.36
C MET A 1 49.15 -52.58 -23.94
N ARG A 2 48.83 -51.32 -23.67
CA ARG A 2 48.89 -50.66 -22.35
C ARG A 2 47.67 -51.00 -21.46
N ALA A 3 47.93 -51.33 -20.20
CA ALA A 3 46.92 -51.50 -19.15
C ALA A 3 46.53 -50.14 -18.55
N PHE A 4 45.24 -49.84 -18.46
CA PHE A 4 44.70 -48.65 -17.81
C PHE A 4 44.15 -49.02 -16.42
N SER A 5 44.78 -48.49 -15.38
CA SER A 5 44.28 -48.54 -14.00
C SER A 5 43.29 -47.39 -13.78
N VAL A 6 42.03 -47.71 -13.49
CA VAL A 6 41.00 -46.73 -13.12
C VAL A 6 40.99 -46.60 -11.60
N ALA A 7 41.43 -45.45 -11.09
CA ALA A 7 41.36 -45.11 -9.68
C ALA A 7 39.95 -44.59 -9.33
N LEU A 8 39.26 -45.29 -8.43
CA LEU A 8 37.94 -44.95 -7.93
C LEU A 8 38.09 -43.98 -6.75
N ALA A 9 37.77 -42.69 -6.95
CA ALA A 9 37.78 -41.70 -5.88
C ALA A 9 36.44 -41.72 -5.12
N LEU A 10 36.48 -42.17 -3.86
CA LEU A 10 35.34 -42.09 -2.93
C LEU A 10 35.12 -40.63 -2.49
N LEU A 11 34.05 -40.00 -2.95
CA LEU A 11 33.55 -38.73 -2.40
C LEU A 11 32.71 -39.00 -1.15
N MET A 12 33.26 -38.68 0.04
CA MET A 12 32.46 -38.58 1.27
C MET A 12 31.61 -37.31 1.22
N VAL A 13 30.30 -37.46 1.05
CA VAL A 13 29.32 -36.37 1.20
C VAL A 13 28.98 -36.24 2.69
N LEU A 14 29.61 -35.28 3.38
CA LEU A 14 29.23 -34.84 4.71
C LEU A 14 27.88 -34.11 4.62
N ALA A 15 26.79 -34.82 4.92
CA ALA A 15 25.47 -34.23 5.09
C ALA A 15 25.46 -33.38 6.38
N VAL A 16 25.75 -32.08 6.23
CA VAL A 16 25.54 -31.09 7.30
C VAL A 16 24.03 -31.01 7.53
N HIS A 17 23.55 -31.70 8.56
CA HIS A 17 22.17 -31.58 9.03
C HIS A 17 22.02 -30.24 9.74
N GLY A 18 21.85 -29.17 8.95
CA GLY A 18 21.47 -27.87 9.47
C GLY A 18 20.09 -27.99 10.12
N SER A 19 20.04 -28.06 11.45
CA SER A 19 18.79 -27.97 12.20
C SER A 19 18.03 -26.74 11.71
N PRO A 20 16.76 -26.88 11.28
CA PRO A 20 15.98 -25.72 10.87
C PRO A 20 15.92 -24.78 12.06
N ALA A 21 16.46 -23.57 11.89
CA ALA A 21 16.40 -22.53 12.90
C ALA A 21 14.92 -22.33 13.27
N GLN A 22 14.54 -22.78 14.46
CA GLN A 22 13.21 -22.55 14.98
C GLN A 22 13.06 -21.04 15.16
N GLY A 23 12.32 -20.41 14.22
CA GLY A 23 12.08 -18.99 14.26
C GLY A 23 11.43 -18.59 15.58
N ALA A 24 11.90 -17.50 16.18
CA ALA A 24 11.36 -16.99 17.43
C ALA A 24 9.82 -16.86 17.37
N PRO A 25 9.11 -17.11 18.49
CA PRO A 25 7.65 -16.99 18.55
C PRO A 25 7.20 -15.61 18.06
N ARG A 26 6.31 -15.58 17.06
CA ARG A 26 5.78 -14.32 16.51
C ARG A 26 4.65 -13.79 17.40
N THR A 27 4.78 -12.53 17.81
CA THR A 27 3.75 -11.82 18.58
C THR A 27 2.46 -11.69 17.76
N PRO A 28 1.28 -12.03 18.33
CA PRO A 28 0.00 -11.82 17.67
C PRO A 28 -0.22 -10.34 17.28
N CYS A 29 -0.88 -10.11 16.14
CA CYS A 29 -1.09 -8.76 15.61
C CYS A 29 -1.89 -7.85 16.55
N GLU A 30 -2.71 -8.41 17.44
CA GLU A 30 -3.51 -7.71 18.45
C GLU A 30 -2.65 -7.15 19.58
N ARG A 31 -1.56 -7.85 19.92
CA ARG A 31 -0.66 -7.49 21.03
C ARG A 31 0.48 -6.56 20.62
N VAL A 32 0.57 -6.19 19.34
CA VAL A 32 1.56 -5.20 18.88
C VAL A 32 1.13 -3.82 19.36
N SER A 33 2.03 -3.14 20.09
CA SER A 33 1.82 -1.76 20.53
C SER A 33 1.86 -0.77 19.36
N GLY A 34 1.02 0.27 19.45
CA GLY A 34 0.89 1.32 18.44
C GLY A 34 -0.56 1.77 18.28
N LYS A 35 -0.76 2.91 17.62
CA LYS A 35 -2.10 3.42 17.29
C LYS A 35 -2.61 2.68 16.05
N THR A 36 -3.72 1.96 16.16
CA THR A 36 -4.38 1.37 14.98
C THR A 36 -4.79 2.49 14.02
N ARG A 37 -4.39 2.40 12.76
CA ARG A 37 -4.78 3.33 11.68
C ARG A 37 -5.86 2.75 10.79
N ALA A 38 -5.84 1.43 10.59
CA ALA A 38 -6.90 0.68 9.92
C ALA A 38 -6.92 -0.75 10.46
N ASP A 39 -8.11 -1.36 10.51
CA ASP A 39 -8.26 -2.75 10.94
C ASP A 39 -9.20 -3.49 9.98
N GLY A 40 -8.71 -4.60 9.46
CA GLY A 40 -9.44 -5.48 8.55
C GLY A 40 -9.27 -6.93 8.93
N ARG A 41 -10.02 -7.80 8.27
CA ARG A 41 -10.05 -9.24 8.58
C ARG A 41 -8.68 -9.92 8.51
N LEU A 42 -7.86 -9.55 7.51
CA LEU A 42 -6.56 -10.19 7.27
C LEU A 42 -5.37 -9.33 7.69
N VAL A 43 -5.55 -8.02 7.78
CA VAL A 43 -4.48 -7.05 8.02
C VAL A 43 -4.92 -6.06 9.08
N ARG A 44 -4.04 -5.80 10.05
CA ARG A 44 -4.12 -4.64 10.94
C ARG A 44 -3.00 -3.67 10.61
N VAL A 45 -3.31 -2.40 10.42
CA VAL A 45 -2.32 -1.34 10.20
C VAL A 45 -2.20 -0.48 11.45
N LEU A 46 -0.98 -0.22 11.88
CA LEU A 46 -0.69 0.57 13.06
C LEU A 46 0.44 1.58 12.78
N SER A 47 0.39 2.72 13.46
CA SER A 47 1.49 3.67 13.52
C SER A 47 2.19 3.56 14.87
N ARG A 48 3.52 3.55 14.85
CA ARG A 48 4.37 3.53 16.04
C ARG A 48 5.67 4.27 15.74
N ASP A 49 6.05 5.19 16.62
CA ASP A 49 7.31 5.95 16.53
C ASP A 49 7.48 6.62 15.14
N GLY A 50 6.42 7.25 14.64
CA GLY A 50 6.38 7.89 13.32
C GLY A 50 6.27 6.95 12.12
N ARG A 51 6.39 5.63 12.32
CA ARG A 51 6.40 4.63 11.24
C ARG A 51 5.08 3.92 11.08
N LEU A 52 4.73 3.57 9.84
CA LEU A 52 3.54 2.81 9.51
C LEU A 52 3.88 1.32 9.30
N TYR A 53 3.15 0.45 9.98
CA TYR A 53 3.33 -1.01 9.90
C TYR A 53 2.02 -1.70 9.54
N ALA A 54 2.09 -2.71 8.68
CA ALA A 54 1.03 -3.69 8.50
C ALA A 54 1.39 -4.99 9.21
N CYS A 55 0.42 -5.61 9.89
CA CYS A 55 0.54 -6.94 10.45
C CYS A 55 -0.41 -7.87 9.72
N ASP A 56 0.14 -8.88 9.06
CA ASP A 56 -0.59 -9.99 8.46
C ASP A 56 -1.05 -10.93 9.59
N ARG A 57 -2.36 -11.07 9.77
CA ARG A 57 -2.96 -11.90 10.83
C ARG A 57 -2.74 -13.39 10.61
N ALA A 58 -2.64 -13.85 9.37
CA ALA A 58 -2.43 -15.27 9.05
C ALA A 58 -1.01 -15.71 9.42
N THR A 59 -0.01 -14.90 9.05
CA THR A 59 1.40 -15.25 9.28
C THR A 59 2.00 -14.64 10.55
N ARG A 60 1.25 -13.74 11.20
CA ARG A 60 1.69 -12.87 12.31
C ARG A 60 2.95 -12.07 11.96
N ARG A 61 3.20 -11.86 10.68
CA ARG A 61 4.36 -11.12 10.19
C ARG A 61 4.03 -9.65 10.16
N ARG A 62 4.91 -8.85 10.72
CA ARG A 62 4.88 -7.39 10.59
C ARG A 62 5.74 -6.95 9.41
N VAL A 63 5.22 -6.02 8.64
CA VAL A 63 5.88 -5.36 7.52
C VAL A 63 5.89 -3.86 7.79
N LEU A 64 7.04 -3.23 7.61
CA LEU A 64 7.16 -1.78 7.57
C LEU A 64 6.64 -1.30 6.21
N LEU A 65 5.59 -0.49 6.21
CA LEU A 65 5.01 0.11 5.00
C LEU A 65 5.76 1.38 4.59
N ASP A 66 6.29 2.10 5.57
CA ASP A 66 7.04 3.32 5.34
C ASP A 66 8.54 3.03 5.15
N ILE A 67 8.96 2.91 3.88
CA ILE A 67 10.35 2.62 3.50
C ILE A 67 11.19 3.88 3.23
N TYR A 68 10.58 5.06 3.13
CA TYR A 68 11.26 6.27 2.63
C TYR A 68 11.74 7.25 3.71
N GLY A 69 11.83 6.79 4.97
CA GLY A 69 12.62 7.49 5.98
C GLY A 69 12.22 8.95 6.20
N CYS A 70 10.93 9.25 6.17
CA CYS A 70 10.46 10.58 6.54
C CYS A 70 10.96 10.92 7.94
N GLU A 71 11.50 12.11 8.07
CA GLU A 71 11.75 12.66 9.40
C GLU A 71 10.40 12.72 10.15
N PRO A 72 10.37 12.41 11.46
CA PRO A 72 9.12 12.32 12.22
C PRO A 72 8.20 13.54 12.09
N ASP A 73 8.78 14.71 11.79
CA ASP A 73 8.08 15.99 11.72
C ASP A 73 7.73 16.44 10.29
N SER A 74 8.20 15.73 9.24
CA SER A 74 8.04 16.16 7.84
C SER A 74 7.01 15.37 7.04
N CYS A 75 6.50 14.25 7.57
CA CYS A 75 5.48 13.48 6.91
C CYS A 75 4.35 13.05 7.85
N ALA A 76 3.12 13.32 7.41
CA ALA A 76 1.92 12.82 8.06
C ALA A 76 1.28 11.74 7.19
N VAL A 77 0.91 10.60 7.79
CA VAL A 77 0.02 9.64 7.12
C VAL A 77 -1.40 10.15 7.30
N ALA A 78 -1.99 10.75 6.26
CA ALA A 78 -3.34 11.32 6.33
C ALA A 78 -4.40 10.22 6.42
N GLU A 79 -4.32 9.25 5.52
CA GLU A 79 -5.38 8.25 5.34
C GLU A 79 -4.80 6.85 5.12
N VAL A 80 -5.49 5.82 5.64
CA VAL A 80 -5.08 4.42 5.51
C VAL A 80 -6.32 3.56 5.30
N HIS A 81 -6.31 2.77 4.23
CA HIS A 81 -7.39 1.83 3.89
C HIS A 81 -6.87 0.41 3.72
N VAL A 82 -7.68 -0.56 4.12
CA VAL A 82 -7.39 -1.99 4.04
C VAL A 82 -8.45 -2.72 3.22
N ALA A 83 -8.02 -3.59 2.31
CA ALA A 83 -8.92 -4.51 1.60
C ALA A 83 -8.23 -5.86 1.38
N GLY A 84 -8.75 -6.91 2.02
CA GLY A 84 -8.10 -8.21 2.02
C GLY A 84 -6.67 -8.09 2.57
N SER A 85 -5.68 -8.48 1.75
CA SER A 85 -4.26 -8.46 2.09
C SER A 85 -3.51 -7.22 1.55
N TYR A 86 -4.24 -6.20 1.11
CA TYR A 86 -3.70 -4.96 0.55
C TYR A 86 -3.98 -3.77 1.45
N VAL A 87 -3.02 -2.85 1.48
CA VAL A 87 -3.12 -1.57 2.20
C VAL A 87 -2.83 -0.46 1.22
N ALA A 88 -3.68 0.57 1.21
CA ALA A 88 -3.40 1.83 0.55
C ALA A 88 -3.28 2.92 1.61
N TRP A 89 -2.37 3.88 1.42
CA TRP A 89 -2.26 5.02 2.32
C TRP A 89 -1.81 6.27 1.58
N VAL A 90 -2.18 7.41 2.16
CA VAL A 90 -1.75 8.73 1.74
C VAL A 90 -0.69 9.22 2.70
N ARG A 91 0.45 9.63 2.16
CA ARG A 91 1.50 10.34 2.89
C ARG A 91 1.53 11.77 2.40
N GLN A 92 1.36 12.71 3.30
CA GLN A 92 1.60 14.12 3.01
C GLN A 92 3.09 14.38 3.21
N VAL A 93 3.74 14.88 2.18
CA VAL A 93 5.13 15.30 2.21
C VAL A 93 5.13 16.82 2.21
N SER A 94 5.52 17.42 3.34
CA SER A 94 5.62 18.86 3.44
C SER A 94 7.00 19.32 2.98
N GLY A 95 7.06 19.93 1.80
CA GLY A 95 8.23 20.67 1.33
C GLY A 95 8.21 22.12 1.82
N ARG A 96 9.32 22.83 1.65
CA ARG A 96 9.43 24.27 1.98
C ARG A 96 8.46 25.15 1.20
N LEU A 97 8.07 24.74 0.00
CA LEU A 97 7.27 25.55 -0.92
C LEU A 97 5.91 24.94 -1.21
N GLU A 98 5.80 23.61 -1.22
CA GLU A 98 4.59 22.89 -1.59
C GLU A 98 4.44 21.63 -0.73
N SER A 99 3.19 21.26 -0.44
CA SER A 99 2.87 19.95 0.15
C SER A 99 2.31 19.07 -0.96
N ALA A 100 2.88 17.88 -1.09
CA ALA A 100 2.44 16.89 -2.07
C ALA A 100 1.96 15.63 -1.33
N ASP A 101 0.88 15.05 -1.83
CA ASP A 101 0.40 13.78 -1.33
C ASP A 101 0.95 12.63 -2.17
N HIS A 102 1.51 11.63 -1.51
CA HIS A 102 2.01 10.40 -2.12
C HIS A 102 1.04 9.28 -1.78
N ILE A 103 0.56 8.59 -2.80
CA ILE A 103 -0.36 7.46 -2.63
C ILE A 103 0.43 6.18 -2.88
N SER A 104 0.51 5.33 -1.87
CA SER A 104 1.19 4.04 -1.98
C SER A 104 0.19 2.91 -1.73
N VAL A 105 0.35 1.81 -2.47
CA VAL A 105 -0.39 0.56 -2.23
C VAL A 105 0.59 -0.59 -2.07
N ALA A 106 0.40 -1.40 -1.03
CA ALA A 106 1.26 -2.54 -0.74
C ALA A 106 0.47 -3.84 -0.61
N ALA A 107 1.07 -4.93 -1.08
CA ALA A 107 0.66 -6.28 -0.75
C ALA A 107 1.36 -6.71 0.55
N VAL A 108 0.60 -6.88 1.63
CA VAL A 108 1.13 -7.15 2.98
C VAL A 108 1.88 -8.48 3.10
N PRO A 109 1.44 -9.60 2.51
CA PRO A 109 2.13 -10.89 2.69
C PRO A 109 3.59 -10.86 2.20
N SER A 110 3.83 -10.18 1.08
CA SER A 110 5.18 -9.99 0.54
C SER A 110 5.87 -8.72 1.06
N GLY A 111 5.11 -7.78 1.61
CA GLY A 111 5.57 -6.44 1.96
C GLY A 111 6.02 -5.59 0.77
N ARG A 112 5.48 -5.87 -0.41
CA ARG A 112 5.90 -5.22 -1.66
C ARG A 112 4.97 -4.05 -1.97
N ILE A 113 5.54 -2.88 -2.26
CA ILE A 113 4.81 -1.76 -2.88
C ILE A 113 4.46 -2.18 -4.31
N ILE A 114 3.17 -2.22 -4.64
CA ILE A 114 2.67 -2.62 -5.96
C ILE A 114 2.36 -1.43 -6.87
N SER A 115 2.08 -0.28 -6.27
CA SER A 115 1.88 0.98 -6.97
C SER A 115 2.25 2.12 -6.05
N GLU A 116 2.87 3.14 -6.62
CA GLU A 116 3.22 4.37 -5.95
C GLU A 116 2.99 5.52 -6.91
N PHE A 117 2.24 6.52 -6.44
CA PHE A 117 1.94 7.74 -7.16
C PHE A 117 2.52 8.89 -6.35
N LEU A 118 3.65 9.38 -6.83
CA LEU A 118 4.35 10.52 -6.26
C LEU A 118 3.72 11.80 -6.80
N ASP A 119 3.80 12.86 -6.01
CA ASP A 119 3.42 14.21 -6.44
C ASP A 119 1.97 14.35 -6.93
N ALA A 120 1.00 13.86 -6.15
CA ALA A 120 -0.39 14.22 -6.41
C ALA A 120 -0.50 15.77 -6.40
N PRO A 121 -1.11 16.39 -7.43
CA PRO A 121 -1.13 17.85 -7.62
C PRO A 121 -1.90 18.63 -6.53
N GLY A 122 -2.42 17.95 -5.53
CA GLY A 122 -3.01 18.52 -4.34
C GLY A 122 -3.39 17.43 -3.34
N PRO A 123 -3.97 17.82 -2.19
CA PRO A 123 -4.30 16.89 -1.12
C PRO A 123 -5.34 15.86 -1.56
N VAL A 124 -5.12 14.60 -1.18
CA VAL A 124 -6.07 13.51 -1.35
C VAL A 124 -7.13 13.62 -0.24
N THR A 125 -8.39 13.65 -0.65
CA THR A 125 -9.53 13.86 0.25
C THR A 125 -10.30 12.60 0.56
N ASP A 126 -10.28 11.60 -0.32
CA ASP A 126 -10.90 10.29 -0.11
C ASP A 126 -10.13 9.22 -0.90
N LEU A 127 -10.00 8.01 -0.36
CA LEU A 127 -9.22 6.92 -0.93
C LEU A 127 -9.94 5.58 -0.73
N VAL A 128 -9.96 4.75 -1.77
CA VAL A 128 -10.45 3.36 -1.67
C VAL A 128 -9.48 2.38 -2.31
N VAL A 129 -9.45 1.16 -1.80
CA VAL A 129 -8.62 0.06 -2.32
C VAL A 129 -9.41 -1.24 -2.42
N ARG A 130 -9.08 -2.06 -3.41
CA ARG A 130 -9.61 -3.41 -3.64
C ARG A 130 -8.68 -4.49 -3.10
N ALA A 131 -9.24 -5.67 -2.89
CA ALA A 131 -8.50 -6.86 -2.47
C ALA A 131 -7.57 -7.46 -3.55
N ASN A 132 -7.42 -6.81 -4.71
CA ASN A 132 -6.40 -7.10 -5.71
C ASN A 132 -5.31 -6.03 -5.78
N GLY A 133 -5.43 -4.94 -5.00
CA GLY A 133 -4.50 -3.81 -5.00
C GLY A 133 -4.86 -2.65 -5.92
N ALA A 134 -5.93 -2.72 -6.71
CA ALA A 134 -6.42 -1.55 -7.44
C ALA A 134 -7.00 -0.51 -6.48
N SER A 135 -6.81 0.76 -6.77
CA SER A 135 -7.24 1.88 -5.92
C SER A 135 -7.87 3.01 -6.73
N ALA A 136 -8.66 3.83 -6.06
CA ALA A 136 -9.16 5.08 -6.60
C ALA A 136 -9.14 6.14 -5.50
N TRP A 137 -9.03 7.39 -5.87
CA TRP A 137 -8.97 8.49 -4.92
C TRP A 137 -9.59 9.76 -5.51
N ILE A 138 -10.00 10.66 -4.61
CA ILE A 138 -10.35 12.04 -4.92
C ILE A 138 -9.24 12.92 -4.38
N MET A 139 -8.85 13.93 -5.15
CA MET A 139 -7.88 14.94 -4.72
C MET A 139 -8.33 16.34 -5.11
N ASP A 140 -7.87 17.33 -4.37
CA ASP A 140 -7.97 18.73 -4.77
C ASP A 140 -6.95 19.04 -5.86
N VAL A 141 -7.32 19.90 -6.80
CA VAL A 141 -6.42 20.43 -7.82
C VAL A 141 -6.71 21.91 -8.09
N SER A 142 -5.66 22.64 -8.44
CA SER A 142 -5.79 23.99 -8.98
C SER A 142 -5.78 23.95 -10.50
N ILE A 143 -6.73 24.63 -11.14
CA ILE A 143 -6.86 24.78 -12.59
C ILE A 143 -6.77 26.27 -12.92
N GLY A 144 -5.56 26.76 -13.15
CA GLY A 144 -5.35 28.21 -13.21
C GLY A 144 -5.71 28.83 -11.85
N ALA A 145 -6.72 29.71 -11.83
CA ALA A 145 -7.21 30.37 -10.61
C ALA A 145 -8.33 29.58 -9.90
N GLU A 146 -8.88 28.53 -10.51
CA GLU A 146 -10.03 27.80 -9.98
C GLU A 146 -9.62 26.56 -9.18
N ARG A 147 -10.29 26.32 -8.05
CA ARG A 147 -10.19 25.05 -7.31
C ARG A 147 -11.18 24.06 -7.88
N ALA A 148 -10.73 22.83 -8.06
CA ALA A 148 -11.55 21.71 -8.49
C ALA A 148 -11.08 20.42 -7.83
N HIS A 149 -11.78 19.32 -8.10
CA HIS A 149 -11.35 18.00 -7.70
C HIS A 149 -11.09 17.11 -8.93
N ARG A 150 -10.26 16.08 -8.74
CA ARG A 150 -10.09 14.98 -9.70
C ARG A 150 -10.46 13.67 -9.03
N VAL A 151 -11.11 12.80 -9.80
CA VAL A 151 -11.27 11.38 -9.45
C VAL A 151 -10.33 10.59 -10.33
N GLU A 152 -9.39 9.88 -9.72
CA GLU A 152 -8.42 9.05 -10.43
C GLU A 152 -8.51 7.61 -9.94
N ARG A 153 -8.03 6.68 -10.77
CA ARG A 153 -7.88 5.27 -10.39
C ARG A 153 -6.55 4.72 -10.86
N ALA A 154 -6.08 3.71 -10.14
CA ALA A 154 -4.98 2.86 -10.51
C ALA A 154 -5.42 1.40 -10.60
N SER A 155 -5.00 0.70 -11.65
CA SER A 155 -5.09 -0.76 -11.68
C SER A 155 -4.08 -1.38 -10.71
N ALA A 156 -4.24 -2.67 -10.39
CA ALA A 156 -3.27 -3.43 -9.59
C ALA A 156 -1.86 -3.51 -10.20
N ARG A 157 -1.69 -3.10 -11.47
CA ARG A 157 -0.40 -3.00 -12.17
C ARG A 157 0.17 -1.58 -12.19
N GLY A 158 -0.48 -0.63 -11.52
CA GLY A 158 -0.05 0.77 -11.46
C GLY A 158 -0.51 1.64 -12.63
N THR A 159 -1.27 1.12 -13.60
CA THR A 159 -1.82 1.95 -14.69
C THR A 159 -2.82 2.96 -14.15
N LEU A 160 -2.48 4.25 -14.28
CA LEU A 160 -3.29 5.39 -13.84
C LEU A 160 -4.36 5.76 -14.88
N SER A 161 -5.51 6.25 -14.43
CA SER A 161 -6.55 6.82 -15.31
C SER A 161 -7.34 7.92 -14.59
N LEU A 162 -7.52 9.05 -15.27
CA LEU A 162 -8.48 10.07 -14.85
C LEU A 162 -9.91 9.60 -15.16
N LEU A 163 -10.80 9.69 -14.18
CA LEU A 163 -12.21 9.32 -14.31
C LEU A 163 -13.11 10.53 -14.44
N ALA A 164 -12.85 11.58 -13.65
CA ALA A 164 -13.62 12.81 -13.66
C ALA A 164 -12.80 14.00 -13.14
N ARG A 165 -13.26 15.20 -13.49
CA ARG A 165 -12.72 16.48 -13.03
C ARG A 165 -13.86 17.50 -12.97
N GLY A 166 -13.92 18.28 -11.90
CA GLY A 166 -14.96 19.28 -11.70
C GLY A 166 -14.91 19.90 -10.31
N ALA A 167 -15.41 21.13 -10.18
CA ALA A 167 -15.55 21.80 -8.89
C ALA A 167 -16.79 21.36 -8.10
N ASP A 168 -17.69 20.62 -8.74
CA ASP A 168 -18.94 20.10 -8.22
C ASP A 168 -18.86 18.65 -7.73
N ILE A 169 -17.65 18.06 -7.74
CA ILE A 169 -17.38 16.75 -7.15
C ILE A 169 -17.36 16.88 -5.63
N ASP A 170 -18.13 16.06 -4.93
CA ASP A 170 -18.06 16.00 -3.47
C ASP A 170 -16.76 15.27 -3.06
N PRO A 171 -15.82 15.95 -2.37
CA PRO A 171 -14.50 15.42 -2.08
C PRO A 171 -14.50 14.19 -1.17
N LEU A 172 -15.57 13.93 -0.41
CA LEU A 172 -15.66 12.83 0.55
C LEU A 172 -16.65 11.74 0.12
N SER A 173 -17.00 11.70 -1.18
CA SER A 173 -18.06 10.86 -1.71
C SER A 173 -17.59 9.54 -2.33
N LEU A 174 -16.29 9.24 -2.32
CA LEU A 174 -15.74 8.08 -3.00
C LEU A 174 -16.13 6.79 -2.27
N ARG A 175 -16.83 5.90 -2.95
CA ARG A 175 -17.25 4.62 -2.38
C ARG A 175 -16.89 3.50 -3.33
N ARG A 176 -16.58 2.33 -2.77
CA ARG A 176 -16.28 1.11 -3.52
C ARG A 176 -17.35 0.06 -3.30
N ASP A 177 -17.84 -0.51 -4.40
CA ASP A 177 -18.75 -1.65 -4.42
C ASP A 177 -18.20 -2.73 -5.36
N GLY A 178 -17.64 -3.80 -4.79
CA GLY A 178 -17.02 -4.88 -5.55
C GLY A 178 -15.87 -4.40 -6.46
N SER A 179 -16.12 -4.44 -7.77
CA SER A 179 -15.23 -4.00 -8.86
C SER A 179 -15.58 -2.62 -9.42
N ARG A 180 -16.40 -1.85 -8.73
CA ARG A 180 -16.78 -0.49 -9.12
C ARG A 180 -16.42 0.50 -8.03
N VAL A 181 -16.21 1.73 -8.47
CA VAL A 181 -16.17 2.92 -7.62
C VAL A 181 -17.29 3.86 -8.01
N SER A 182 -17.78 4.62 -7.05
CA SER A 182 -18.76 5.67 -7.24
C SER A 182 -18.38 6.93 -6.51
N TRP A 183 -18.72 8.08 -7.05
CA TRP A 183 -18.58 9.40 -6.42
C TRP A 183 -19.82 10.24 -6.71
N LEU A 184 -19.98 11.35 -6.02
CA LEU A 184 -21.00 12.36 -6.30
C LEU A 184 -20.38 13.52 -7.09
N GLN A 185 -21.06 13.96 -8.14
CA GLN A 185 -20.72 15.14 -8.92
C GLN A 185 -22.01 15.87 -9.29
N GLY A 186 -22.11 17.15 -8.91
CA GLY A 186 -23.34 17.93 -9.08
C GLY A 186 -24.55 17.31 -8.37
N GLY A 187 -24.32 16.58 -7.27
CA GLY A 187 -25.35 15.81 -6.56
C GLY A 187 -25.76 14.49 -7.23
N ALA A 188 -25.33 14.22 -8.46
CA ALA A 188 -25.58 12.96 -9.15
C ALA A 188 -24.50 11.92 -8.81
N ARG A 189 -24.87 10.64 -8.75
CA ARG A 189 -23.92 9.55 -8.52
C ARG A 189 -23.35 9.04 -9.84
N HIS A 190 -22.03 9.08 -9.94
CA HIS A 190 -21.26 8.54 -11.06
C HIS A 190 -20.59 7.23 -10.67
N PHE A 191 -20.24 6.42 -11.67
CA PHE A 191 -19.60 5.12 -11.46
C PHE A 191 -18.52 4.87 -12.50
N ALA A 192 -17.49 4.14 -12.09
CA ALA A 192 -16.50 3.57 -13.01
C ALA A 192 -16.10 2.18 -12.54
N ALA A 193 -15.60 1.36 -13.46
CA ALA A 193 -14.90 0.14 -13.09
C ALA A 193 -13.65 0.48 -12.26
N LEU A 194 -13.30 -0.37 -11.32
CA LEU A 194 -12.01 -0.35 -10.64
C LEU A 194 -11.37 -1.71 -10.90
N PRO A 195 -10.51 -1.83 -11.94
CA PRO A 195 -10.08 -3.11 -12.50
C PRO A 195 -9.39 -4.04 -11.51
#